data_AF-A0A7S3TUN6-F1
#
_entry.id   AF-A0A7S3TUN6-F1
#
_cell.length_a   1.000
_cell.length_b   1.000
_cell.length_c   1.000
_cell.angle_alpha   90.00
_cell.angle_beta   90.00
_cell.angle_gamma   90.00
#
_symmetry.space_group_name_H-M   'P 1'
#
loop_
_entity.id
_entity.type
_entity.pdbx_description
1 polymer ?
#
loop_
_entity_poly.entity_id
_entity_poly.type
_entity_poly.pdbx_seq_one_letter_code
_entity_poly.pdbx_strand_id
1 'polypeptide(L)'
;DTNVIDAYAGPMVSMCSVHNAPDTSCGTVGPASRDECPGWFAKLWEDQKPWLEEHLGKSTATWQVVVTHFPPIWNKEFWADLSHRHGIDLIVGGHVHFQEFHYKEPG
;
A
#
# COMPACT_ATOMS: atom_id res chain seq x y z
N ASP A 1 -2.91 1.26 -2.11
CA ASP A 1 -1.59 0.90 -2.60
C ASP A 1 -0.61 1.56 -1.66
N THR A 2 0.20 0.74 -1.01
CA THR A 2 1.24 1.18 -0.07
C THR A 2 2.38 1.97 -0.72
N ASN A 3 2.42 2.09 -2.05
CA ASN A 3 3.34 3.00 -2.76
C ASN A 3 3.26 4.46 -2.25
N VAL A 4 2.18 4.84 -1.58
CA VAL A 4 2.10 6.10 -0.82
C VAL A 4 3.25 6.27 0.18
N ILE A 5 3.78 5.19 0.77
CA ILE A 5 4.91 5.27 1.71
C ILE A 5 6.16 5.80 0.98
N ASP A 6 6.46 5.25 -0.19
CA ASP A 6 7.60 5.71 -0.98
C ASP A 6 7.38 7.11 -1.53
N ALA A 7 6.16 7.43 -1.98
CA ALA A 7 5.81 8.76 -2.51
C ALA A 7 6.13 9.90 -1.53
N TYR A 8 6.14 9.60 -0.23
CA TYR A 8 6.47 10.52 0.86
C TYR A 8 7.81 10.23 1.56
N ALA A 9 8.66 9.34 1.02
CA ALA A 9 9.98 9.01 1.60
C ALA A 9 11.00 10.17 1.56
N GLY A 10 10.64 11.30 0.92
CA GLY A 10 11.41 12.53 0.88
C GLY A 10 11.86 12.91 -0.53
N PRO A 11 12.39 14.14 -0.72
CA PRO A 11 12.59 14.70 -2.05
C PRO A 11 13.72 14.05 -2.86
N MET A 12 14.61 13.28 -2.22
CA MET A 12 15.79 12.68 -2.88
C MET A 12 15.71 11.16 -3.07
N VAL A 13 14.91 10.46 -2.27
CA VAL A 13 14.91 8.99 -2.23
C VAL A 13 13.59 8.35 -2.63
N SER A 14 12.52 9.15 -2.76
CA SER A 14 11.20 8.66 -3.17
C SER A 14 11.10 8.39 -4.67
N MET A 15 10.12 7.57 -5.06
CA MET A 15 9.64 7.50 -6.44
C MET A 15 9.21 8.87 -7.01
N CYS A 16 8.79 9.81 -6.15
CA CYS A 16 8.41 11.17 -6.55
C CYS A 16 9.60 12.17 -6.48
N SER A 17 10.83 11.67 -6.39
CA SER A 17 12.01 12.51 -6.15
C SER A 17 12.29 13.50 -7.28
N VAL A 18 13.03 14.56 -6.93
CA VAL A 18 13.48 15.62 -7.85
C VAL A 18 14.43 15.13 -8.95
N HIS A 19 14.93 13.90 -8.85
CA HIS A 19 15.78 13.28 -9.86
C HIS A 19 15.00 12.85 -11.11
N ASN A 20 13.68 12.69 -11.00
CA ASN A 20 12.81 12.48 -12.16
C ASN A 20 12.60 13.79 -12.92
N ALA A 21 12.38 13.69 -14.24
CA ALA A 21 12.05 14.85 -15.05
C ALA A 21 10.69 15.44 -14.61
N PRO A 22 10.48 16.76 -14.72
CA PRO A 22 9.23 17.39 -14.27
C PRO A 22 7.97 16.80 -14.93
N ASP A 23 8.06 16.42 -16.20
CA ASP A 23 7.00 15.83 -17.02
C ASP A 23 6.94 14.30 -16.94
N THR A 24 7.77 13.66 -16.11
CA THR A 24 7.66 12.22 -15.83
C THR A 24 6.28 11.91 -15.25
N SER A 25 5.62 10.90 -15.83
CA SER A 25 4.31 10.40 -15.40
C SER A 25 4.33 8.88 -15.32
N CYS A 26 3.29 8.29 -14.72
CA CYS A 26 3.07 6.84 -14.78
C CYS A 26 2.01 6.46 -15.83
N GLY A 27 1.97 7.20 -16.94
CA GLY A 27 1.04 6.96 -18.05
C GLY A 27 -0.41 7.34 -17.70
N THR A 28 -1.37 6.58 -18.24
CA THR A 28 -2.80 6.92 -18.13
C THR A 28 -3.44 6.57 -16.79
N VAL A 29 -2.71 5.87 -15.90
CA VAL A 29 -3.21 5.32 -14.64
C VAL A 29 -2.38 5.79 -13.44
N GLY A 30 -1.85 7.01 -13.53
CA GLY A 30 -0.90 7.56 -12.55
C GLY A 30 -0.92 9.08 -12.48
N PRO A 31 0.02 9.68 -11.71
CA PRO A 31 0.18 11.12 -11.70
C PRO A 31 0.57 11.64 -13.08
N ALA A 32 0.04 12.81 -13.47
CA ALA A 32 0.32 13.40 -14.77
C ALA A 32 1.72 14.04 -14.86
N SER A 33 2.34 14.29 -13.71
CA SER A 33 3.67 14.89 -13.58
C SER A 33 4.34 14.45 -12.29
N ARG A 34 5.64 14.72 -12.17
CA ARG A 34 6.39 14.51 -10.93
C ARG A 34 5.80 15.31 -9.78
N ASP A 35 5.36 16.54 -10.02
CA ASP A 35 4.87 17.42 -8.96
C ASP A 35 3.51 16.96 -8.41
N GLU A 36 2.69 16.29 -9.24
CA GLU A 36 1.43 15.66 -8.81
C GLU A 36 1.62 14.31 -8.10
N CYS A 37 2.80 13.70 -8.22
CA CYS A 37 3.07 12.33 -7.78
C CYS A 37 2.67 12.04 -6.32
N PRO A 38 3.09 12.83 -5.31
CA PRO A 38 2.73 12.53 -3.92
C PRO A 38 1.22 12.60 -3.67
N GLY A 39 0.57 13.65 -4.20
CA GLY A 39 -0.87 13.86 -4.05
C GLY A 39 -1.70 12.78 -4.73
N TRP A 40 -1.26 12.30 -5.89
CA TRP A 40 -1.93 11.22 -6.61
C TRP A 40 -1.90 9.91 -5.81
N PHE A 41 -0.74 9.50 -5.29
CA PHE A 41 -0.63 8.28 -4.47
C PHE A 41 -1.33 8.40 -3.12
N ALA A 42 -1.35 9.58 -2.51
CA ALA A 42 -2.15 9.84 -1.31
C ALA A 42 -3.65 9.64 -1.58
N LYS A 43 -4.16 10.25 -2.66
CA LYS A 43 -5.56 10.07 -3.05
C LYS A 43 -5.90 8.60 -3.35
N LEU A 44 -5.03 7.92 -4.11
CA LEU A 44 -5.21 6.50 -4.40
C LEU A 44 -5.28 5.66 -3.11
N TRP A 45 -4.41 5.94 -2.13
CA TRP A 45 -4.43 5.25 -0.84
C TRP A 45 -5.75 5.49 -0.09
N GLU A 46 -6.19 6.75 0.00
CA GLU A 46 -7.45 7.10 0.66
C GLU A 46 -8.67 6.49 -0.02
N ASP A 47 -8.70 6.40 -1.35
CA ASP A 47 -9.78 5.75 -2.10
C ASP A 47 -9.76 4.21 -1.92
N GLN A 48 -8.57 3.61 -1.84
CA GLN A 48 -8.43 2.16 -1.78
C GLN A 48 -8.68 1.56 -0.40
N LYS A 49 -8.49 2.30 0.69
CA LYS A 49 -8.81 1.82 2.05
C LYS A 49 -10.29 1.42 2.20
N PRO A 50 -11.28 2.30 1.95
CA PRO A 50 -12.69 1.92 2.05
C PRO A 50 -13.09 0.90 1.00
N TRP A 51 -12.51 0.96 -0.22
CA TRP A 51 -12.74 -0.05 -1.25
C TRP A 51 -12.32 -1.44 -0.78
N LEU A 52 -11.13 -1.58 -0.18
CA LEU A 52 -10.63 -2.85 0.34
C LEU A 52 -11.51 -3.35 1.48
N GLU A 53 -11.84 -2.47 2.44
CA GLU A 53 -12.69 -2.80 3.57
C GLU A 53 -14.08 -3.31 3.15
N GLU A 54 -14.70 -2.65 2.18
CA GLU A 54 -15.98 -3.05 1.61
C GLU A 54 -15.93 -4.47 1.03
N HIS A 55 -14.89 -4.78 0.24
CA HIS A 55 -14.78 -6.07 -0.43
C HIS A 55 -14.41 -7.20 0.53
N LEU A 56 -13.57 -6.92 1.55
CA LEU A 56 -13.30 -7.85 2.63
C LEU A 56 -14.59 -8.18 3.41
N GLY A 57 -15.39 -7.16 3.76
CA GLY A 57 -16.65 -7.38 4.47
C GLY A 57 -17.72 -8.14 3.68
N LYS A 58 -17.69 -8.05 2.35
CA LYS A 58 -18.62 -8.77 1.44
C LYS A 58 -18.13 -10.15 1.02
N SER A 59 -16.86 -10.46 1.26
CA SER A 59 -16.25 -11.71 0.83
C SER A 59 -16.86 -12.90 1.56
N THR A 60 -17.14 -13.97 0.81
CA THR A 60 -17.50 -15.29 1.36
C THR A 60 -16.37 -16.31 1.14
N ALA A 61 -15.18 -15.83 0.76
CA ALA A 61 -14.03 -16.70 0.54
C ALA A 61 -13.58 -17.34 1.84
N THR A 62 -13.12 -18.59 1.77
CA THR A 62 -12.53 -19.28 2.93
C THR A 62 -11.22 -18.65 3.38
N TRP A 63 -10.43 -18.16 2.42
CA TRP A 63 -9.13 -17.53 2.67
C TRP A 63 -9.13 -16.13 2.07
N GLN A 64 -8.70 -15.15 2.87
CA GLN A 64 -8.52 -13.77 2.44
C GLN A 64 -7.05 -13.40 2.49
N VAL A 65 -6.48 -13.20 1.31
CA VAL A 65 -5.07 -12.85 1.12
C VAL A 65 -4.98 -11.44 0.55
N VAL A 66 -4.24 -10.56 1.22
CA VAL A 66 -3.92 -9.22 0.71
C VAL A 66 -2.52 -9.22 0.11
N VAL A 67 -2.38 -8.61 -1.05
CA VAL A 67 -1.08 -8.36 -1.70
C VAL A 67 -0.87 -6.85 -1.76
N THR A 68 0.30 -6.39 -1.32
CA THR A 68 0.64 -4.98 -1.29
C THR A 68 2.13 -4.78 -1.52
N HIS A 69 2.56 -3.57 -1.91
CA HIS A 69 3.98 -3.33 -2.21
C HIS A 69 4.86 -3.30 -0.95
N PHE A 70 4.52 -2.50 0.06
CA PHE A 70 5.28 -2.45 1.31
C PHE A 70 4.75 -3.47 2.32
N PRO A 71 5.62 -4.14 3.09
CA PRO A 71 5.21 -5.05 4.15
C PRO A 71 4.32 -4.36 5.19
N PRO A 72 3.41 -5.11 5.87
CA PRO A 72 2.47 -4.57 6.84
C PRO A 72 3.11 -4.12 8.17
N ILE A 73 4.45 -4.00 8.20
CA ILE A 73 5.15 -3.30 9.28
C ILE A 73 5.03 -1.78 9.13
N TRP A 74 4.84 -1.29 7.89
CA TRP A 74 4.38 0.06 7.64
C TRP A 74 2.85 0.11 7.71
N ASN A 75 2.31 1.17 8.31
CA ASN A 75 0.87 1.28 8.62
C ASN A 75 0.36 0.07 9.43
N LYS A 76 1.16 -0.39 10.40
CA LYS A 76 0.92 -1.60 11.18
C LYS A 76 -0.46 -1.60 11.85
N GLU A 77 -0.87 -0.47 12.40
CA GLU A 77 -2.15 -0.33 13.10
C GLU A 77 -3.33 -0.52 12.15
N PHE A 78 -3.24 0.05 10.94
CA PHE A 78 -4.26 -0.12 9.90
C PHE A 78 -4.40 -1.59 9.50
N TRP A 79 -3.28 -2.27 9.22
CA TRP A 79 -3.30 -3.69 8.84
C TRP A 79 -3.79 -4.59 9.97
N ALA A 80 -3.37 -4.31 11.20
CA ALA A 80 -3.80 -5.07 12.38
C ALA A 80 -5.31 -4.95 12.59
N ASP A 81 -5.85 -3.73 12.57
CA ASP A 81 -7.28 -3.46 12.70
C ASP A 81 -8.10 -4.15 11.60
N LEU A 82 -7.70 -3.98 10.33
CA LEU A 82 -8.41 -4.59 9.20
C LEU A 82 -8.38 -6.12 9.26
N SER A 83 -7.25 -6.70 9.65
CA SER A 83 -7.10 -8.15 9.82
C SER A 83 -8.00 -8.67 10.96
N HIS A 84 -8.09 -7.94 12.06
CA HIS A 84 -8.94 -8.29 13.20
C HIS A 84 -10.43 -8.23 12.87
N ARG A 85 -10.87 -7.20 12.14
CA ARG A 85 -12.29 -7.00 11.82
C ARG A 85 -12.80 -7.93 10.72
N HIS A 86 -11.96 -8.24 9.74
CA HIS A 86 -12.40 -8.97 8.55
C HIS A 86 -11.83 -10.39 8.44
N GLY A 87 -10.87 -10.79 9.26
CA GLY A 87 -10.25 -12.11 9.16
C GLY A 87 -9.36 -12.22 7.92
N ILE A 88 -8.35 -11.34 7.81
CA ILE A 88 -7.30 -11.48 6.79
C ILE A 88 -6.32 -12.56 7.26
N ASP A 89 -6.11 -13.58 6.45
CA ASP A 89 -5.30 -14.74 6.82
C ASP A 89 -3.81 -14.56 6.48
N LEU A 90 -3.53 -13.82 5.40
CA LEU A 90 -2.16 -13.59 4.93
C LEU A 90 -2.05 -12.21 4.27
N ILE A 91 -0.98 -11.50 4.60
CA ILE A 91 -0.57 -10.29 3.89
C ILE A 91 0.80 -10.55 3.27
N VAL A 92 0.88 -10.44 1.94
CA VAL A 92 2.13 -10.57 1.18
C VAL A 92 2.61 -9.18 0.79
N GLY A 93 3.76 -8.78 1.34
CA GLY A 93 4.46 -7.55 1.02
C GLY A 93 5.74 -7.80 0.21
N GLY A 94 6.18 -6.79 -0.54
CA GLY A 94 7.47 -6.76 -1.23
C GLY A 94 8.35 -5.63 -0.69
N HIS A 95 8.90 -4.80 -1.60
CA HIS A 95 9.74 -3.62 -1.33
C HIS A 95 11.10 -3.90 -0.69
N VAL A 96 11.12 -4.69 0.38
CA VAL A 96 12.30 -5.10 1.10
C VAL A 96 12.93 -6.32 0.40
N HIS A 97 14.18 -6.18 -0.05
CA HIS A 97 14.87 -7.19 -0.89
C HIS A 97 15.46 -8.36 -0.11
N PHE A 98 14.67 -8.93 0.80
CA PHE A 98 14.95 -10.20 1.47
C PHE A 98 13.65 -10.82 1.96
N GLN A 99 13.68 -12.10 2.30
CA GLN A 99 12.50 -12.85 2.69
C GLN A 99 12.41 -12.95 4.22
N GLU A 100 11.25 -12.58 4.76
CA GLU A 100 10.88 -12.80 6.16
C GLU A 100 9.52 -13.50 6.26
N PHE A 101 9.31 -14.21 7.36
CA PHE A 101 8.01 -14.77 7.71
C PHE A 101 7.68 -14.39 9.14
N HIS A 102 6.52 -13.77 9.31
CA HIS A 102 5.99 -13.35 10.59
C HIS A 102 4.66 -14.04 10.81
N TYR A 103 4.47 -14.57 12.01
CA TYR A 103 3.18 -15.13 12.41
C TYR A 103 2.70 -14.40 13.66
N LYS A 104 1.38 -14.28 13.77
CA LYS A 104 0.75 -13.76 14.96
C LYS A 104 0.40 -14.94 15.85
N GLU A 105 0.90 -14.93 17.08
CA GLU A 105 0.50 -15.92 18.09
C GLU A 105 -1.03 -15.87 18.29
N PRO A 106 -1.70 -17.02 18.45
CA PRO A 106 -3.10 -17.05 18.85
C PRO A 106 -3.28 -16.27 20.16
N GLY A 107 -4.21 -15.32 20.17
CA GLY A 107 -4.61 -14.57 21.37
C GLY A 107 -5.78 -15.22 22.09
#